data_AF-A0A6J7VJ74-F1
#
_entry.id   AF-A0A6J7VJ74-F1
#
_cell.length_a   1.000
_cell.length_b   1.000
_cell.length_c   1.000
_cell.angle_alpha   90.00
_cell.angle_beta   90.00
_cell.angle_gamma   90.00
#
_symmetry.space_group_name_H-M   'P 1'
#
loop_
_entity.id
_entity.type
_entity.pdbx_description
1 polymer ?
#
loop_
_entity_poly.entity_id
_entity_poly.type
_entity_poly.pdbx_seq_one_letter_code
_entity_poly.pdbx_strand_id
1 'polypeptide(L)'
;MRTVRLLADVTKQVAVVQYPSMVKSRVRHIELVALAPARLMMVLITDAGRIEQRVIELTQDVSEQFLHTLRTALNNAMMGHRLPEVADRISGVLESYSVHERRDVAIVMSAVIEMAMERPEEKIVLAGTANLARFQEDFSTTMHPVLEALEEQVVLLRLLGDTNQTVKVRIGHEQKDANLRTTSLVAVGYGTGETALGALGVIGPTRMDYAGSMAAVSAVARYVGRFINEGA
;
A
#
# COMPACT_ATOMS: atom_id res chain seq x y z
N MET A 1 -8.57 0.51 -12.00
CA MET A 1 -9.06 1.65 -12.82
C MET A 1 -10.55 1.57 -13.17
N ARG A 2 -11.03 0.50 -13.83
CA ARG A 2 -12.44 0.40 -14.31
C ARG A 2 -13.48 0.54 -13.20
N THR A 3 -13.24 -0.06 -12.03
CA THR A 3 -14.15 -0.03 -10.88
C THR A 3 -14.32 1.36 -10.26
N VAL A 4 -13.24 2.15 -10.18
CA VAL A 4 -13.27 3.50 -9.60
C VAL A 4 -14.10 4.44 -10.48
N ARG A 5 -13.92 4.36 -11.80
CA ARG A 5 -14.73 5.14 -12.76
C ARG A 5 -16.20 4.75 -12.71
N LEU A 6 -16.51 3.45 -12.66
CA LEU A 6 -17.90 2.98 -12.53
C LEU A 6 -18.57 3.51 -11.26
N LEU A 7 -17.87 3.49 -10.13
CA LEU A 7 -18.41 4.03 -8.88
C LEU A 7 -18.68 5.54 -8.99
N ALA A 8 -17.75 6.30 -9.58
CA ALA A 8 -17.94 7.72 -9.85
C ALA A 8 -19.12 8.00 -10.82
N ASP A 9 -19.28 7.16 -11.86
CA ASP A 9 -20.33 7.33 -12.86
C ASP A 9 -21.72 7.00 -12.34
N VAL A 10 -21.84 5.99 -11.49
CA VAL A 10 -23.13 5.59 -10.87
C VAL A 10 -23.54 6.60 -9.80
N THR A 11 -22.61 7.00 -8.93
CA THR A 11 -22.92 7.93 -7.82
C THR A 11 -22.96 9.39 -8.27
N LYS A 12 -22.40 9.70 -9.45
CA LYS A 12 -22.12 11.07 -9.88
C LYS A 12 -21.27 11.83 -8.85
N GLN A 13 -20.41 11.15 -8.10
CA GLN A 13 -19.52 11.75 -7.09
C GLN A 13 -18.05 11.53 -7.46
N VAL A 14 -17.13 12.03 -6.63
CA VAL A 14 -15.72 11.63 -6.70
C VAL A 14 -15.60 10.27 -6.04
N ALA A 15 -15.07 9.28 -6.74
CA ALA A 15 -14.72 7.99 -6.16
C ALA A 15 -13.24 7.95 -5.77
N VAL A 16 -12.97 7.46 -4.56
CA VAL A 16 -11.62 7.24 -4.03
C VAL A 16 -11.47 5.77 -3.70
N VAL A 17 -10.38 5.15 -4.16
CA VAL A 17 -10.05 3.76 -3.80
C VAL A 17 -8.60 3.68 -3.36
N GLN A 18 -8.39 3.18 -2.15
CA GLN A 18 -7.12 2.73 -1.64
C GLN A 18 -6.94 1.26 -1.99
N TYR A 19 -5.88 0.95 -2.72
CA TYR A 19 -5.47 -0.44 -2.95
C TYR A 19 -4.69 -0.94 -1.74
N PRO A 20 -4.82 -2.23 -1.36
CA PRO A 20 -3.97 -2.83 -0.34
C PRO A 20 -2.51 -2.47 -0.61
N SER A 21 -1.89 -1.77 0.33
CA SER A 21 -0.45 -1.90 0.47
C SER A 21 -0.21 -3.35 0.90
N MET A 22 0.65 -4.04 0.16
CA MET A 22 1.00 -5.46 0.32
C MET A 22 1.74 -5.77 1.64
N VAL A 23 1.35 -5.12 2.75
CA VAL A 23 1.87 -5.24 4.13
C VAL A 23 1.74 -6.66 4.68
N LYS A 24 0.87 -7.50 4.09
CA LYS A 24 0.71 -8.91 4.46
C LYS A 24 1.60 -9.88 3.67
N SER A 25 2.44 -9.38 2.75
CA SER A 25 3.32 -10.24 1.95
C SER A 25 4.30 -11.00 2.82
N ARG A 26 4.51 -12.26 2.45
CA ARG A 26 5.56 -13.10 3.03
C ARG A 26 6.75 -13.14 2.08
N VAL A 27 7.94 -13.26 2.66
CA VAL A 27 9.14 -13.53 1.87
C VAL A 27 8.98 -14.91 1.24
N ARG A 28 9.00 -14.96 -0.09
CA ARG A 28 9.00 -16.22 -0.84
C ARG A 28 10.42 -16.69 -1.10
N HIS A 29 11.29 -15.77 -1.51
CA HIS A 29 12.67 -16.08 -1.86
C HIS A 29 13.53 -14.83 -1.90
N ILE A 30 14.82 -14.97 -1.58
CA ILE A 30 15.83 -13.95 -1.84
C ILE A 30 16.97 -14.52 -2.69
N GLU A 31 17.36 -13.79 -3.73
CA GLU A 31 18.50 -14.12 -4.57
C GLU A 31 19.59 -13.06 -4.44
N LEU A 32 20.85 -13.49 -4.45
CA LEU A 32 22.02 -12.63 -4.46
C LEU A 32 22.84 -12.98 -5.70
N VAL A 33 23.01 -12.02 -6.61
CA VAL A 33 23.70 -12.21 -7.89
C VAL A 33 24.91 -11.30 -7.94
N ALA A 34 26.12 -11.86 -8.10
CA ALA A 34 27.32 -11.06 -8.27
C ALA A 34 27.29 -10.30 -9.61
N LEU A 35 27.53 -8.99 -9.56
CA LEU A 35 27.70 -8.12 -10.74
C LEU A 35 29.18 -7.79 -10.98
N ALA A 36 29.96 -7.68 -9.91
CA ALA A 36 31.40 -7.48 -9.89
C ALA A 36 31.97 -8.02 -8.56
N PRO A 37 33.29 -8.13 -8.37
CA PRO A 37 33.88 -8.72 -7.16
C PRO A 37 33.35 -8.14 -5.84
N ALA A 38 33.17 -6.81 -5.77
CA ALA A 38 32.61 -6.12 -4.59
C ALA A 38 31.21 -5.51 -4.86
N ARG A 39 30.44 -6.06 -5.81
CA ARG A 39 29.12 -5.52 -6.18
C ARG A 39 28.12 -6.63 -6.48
N LEU A 40 26.94 -6.59 -5.85
CA LEU A 40 25.89 -7.58 -6.08
C LEU A 40 24.52 -6.95 -6.32
N MET A 41 23.65 -7.68 -7.01
CA MET A 41 22.22 -7.43 -7.10
C MET A 41 21.50 -8.36 -6.14
N MET A 42 20.72 -7.77 -5.23
CA MET A 42 19.77 -8.49 -4.39
C MET A 42 18.40 -8.47 -5.05
N VAL A 43 17.71 -9.60 -5.06
CA VAL A 43 16.32 -9.70 -5.54
C VAL A 43 15.46 -10.33 -4.45
N LEU A 44 14.46 -9.60 -3.96
CA LEU A 44 13.49 -10.05 -2.98
C LEU A 44 12.16 -10.37 -3.67
N ILE A 45 11.70 -11.61 -3.53
CA ILE A 45 10.45 -12.09 -4.12
C ILE A 45 9.46 -12.38 -2.99
N THR A 46 8.22 -11.90 -3.14
CA THR A 46 7.13 -12.20 -2.20
C THR A 46 6.14 -13.24 -2.74
N ASP A 47 5.37 -13.84 -1.84
CA ASP A 47 4.24 -14.72 -2.19
C ASP A 47 3.16 -14.00 -3.01
N ALA A 48 3.01 -12.70 -2.79
CA ALA A 48 2.08 -11.82 -3.48
C ALA A 48 2.60 -11.35 -4.87
N GLY A 49 3.67 -11.96 -5.39
CA GLY A 49 4.22 -11.68 -6.71
C GLY A 49 5.03 -10.37 -6.84
N ARG A 50 5.34 -9.71 -5.73
CA ARG A 50 6.23 -8.53 -5.71
C ARG A 50 7.67 -8.99 -5.90
N ILE A 51 8.40 -8.30 -6.78
CA ILE A 51 9.83 -8.49 -7.01
C ILE A 51 10.50 -7.14 -6.81
N GLU A 52 11.34 -7.03 -5.79
CA GLU A 52 12.17 -5.85 -5.53
C GLU A 52 13.63 -6.18 -5.83
N GLN A 53 14.36 -5.23 -6.38
CA GLN A 53 15.78 -5.41 -6.72
C GLN A 53 16.62 -4.23 -6.21
N ARG A 54 17.79 -4.52 -5.67
CA ARG A 54 18.71 -3.50 -5.16
C ARG A 54 20.16 -3.87 -5.45
N VAL A 55 20.90 -2.92 -6.01
CA VAL A 55 22.35 -3.04 -6.16
C VAL A 55 23.02 -2.63 -4.87
N ILE A 56 23.92 -3.48 -4.39
CA ILE A 56 24.64 -3.32 -3.12
C ILE A 56 26.13 -3.34 -3.41
N GLU A 57 26.84 -2.36 -2.83
CA GLU A 57 28.30 -2.30 -2.84
C GLU A 57 28.85 -2.87 -1.55
N LEU A 58 29.82 -3.77 -1.68
CA LEU A 58 30.47 -4.47 -0.58
C LEU A 58 31.85 -3.84 -0.29
N THR A 59 32.39 -4.15 0.87
CA THR A 59 33.67 -3.59 1.33
C THR A 59 34.88 -4.37 0.84
N GLN A 60 34.68 -5.60 0.37
CA GLN A 60 35.72 -6.46 -0.18
C GLN A 60 35.17 -7.35 -1.29
N ASP A 61 36.09 -8.01 -2.00
CA ASP A 61 35.76 -9.01 -3.00
C ASP A 61 35.14 -10.24 -2.33
N VAL A 62 33.95 -10.64 -2.78
CA VAL A 62 33.26 -11.81 -2.25
C VAL A 62 33.30 -12.98 -3.22
N SER A 63 33.45 -14.18 -2.66
CA SER A 63 33.38 -15.41 -3.45
C SER A 63 31.92 -15.83 -3.69
N GLU A 64 31.68 -16.55 -4.78
CA GLU A 64 30.41 -17.21 -5.06
C GLU A 64 29.98 -18.15 -3.91
N GLN A 65 30.95 -18.81 -3.27
CA GLN A 65 30.69 -19.68 -2.12
C GLN A 65 30.16 -18.92 -0.90
N PHE A 66 30.72 -17.74 -0.63
CA PHE A 66 30.24 -16.86 0.44
C PHE A 66 28.81 -16.39 0.14
N LEU A 67 28.55 -15.91 -1.08
CA LEU A 67 27.22 -15.47 -1.50
C LEU A 67 26.18 -16.60 -1.41
N HIS A 68 26.54 -17.81 -1.83
CA HIS A 68 25.67 -18.98 -1.73
C HIS A 68 25.31 -19.31 -0.27
N THR A 69 26.30 -19.24 0.62
CA THR A 69 26.12 -19.51 2.06
C THR A 69 25.23 -18.45 2.70
N LEU A 70 25.49 -17.16 2.41
CA LEU A 70 24.69 -16.04 2.90
C LEU A 70 23.25 -16.09 2.40
N ARG A 71 23.05 -16.33 1.09
CA ARG A 71 21.73 -16.52 0.50
C ARG A 71 20.95 -17.63 1.19
N THR A 72 21.60 -18.76 1.48
CA THR A 72 20.96 -19.90 2.14
C THR A 72 20.58 -19.56 3.57
N ALA A 73 21.47 -18.90 4.33
CA ALA A 73 21.19 -18.46 5.69
C ALA A 73 20.00 -17.47 5.75
N LEU A 74 19.98 -16.50 4.83
CA LEU A 74 18.91 -15.50 4.73
C LEU A 74 17.56 -16.13 4.37
N ASN A 75 17.53 -17.01 3.37
CA ASN A 75 16.31 -17.73 3.00
C ASN A 75 15.79 -18.59 4.16
N ASN A 76 16.66 -19.33 4.84
CA ASN A 76 16.26 -20.16 5.98
C ASN A 76 15.68 -19.34 7.14
N ALA A 77 16.19 -18.12 7.37
CA ALA A 77 15.70 -17.26 8.44
C ALA A 77 14.37 -16.58 8.11
N MET A 78 14.13 -16.20 6.84
CA MET A 78 13.03 -15.31 6.46
C MET A 78 11.92 -15.97 5.64
N MET A 79 12.18 -17.07 4.93
CA MET A 79 11.20 -17.66 4.02
C MET A 79 9.91 -18.02 4.76
N GLY A 80 8.77 -17.60 4.19
CA GLY A 80 7.44 -17.78 4.78
C GLY A 80 7.09 -16.79 5.90
N HIS A 81 8.02 -15.97 6.38
CA HIS A 81 7.74 -14.91 7.35
C HIS A 81 7.23 -13.63 6.70
N ARG A 82 6.47 -12.84 7.46
CA ARG A 82 5.94 -11.56 6.98
C ARG A 82 7.07 -10.54 6.88
N LEU A 83 6.99 -9.62 5.91
CA LEU A 83 8.00 -8.56 5.75
C LEU A 83 8.30 -7.77 7.04
N PRO A 84 7.32 -7.41 7.90
CA PRO A 84 7.62 -6.73 9.17
C PRO A 84 8.41 -7.56 10.19
N GLU A 85 8.41 -8.88 10.07
CA GLU A 85 9.11 -9.80 10.98
C GLU A 85 10.57 -10.03 10.55
N VAL A 86 10.95 -9.58 9.36
CA VAL A 86 12.26 -9.87 8.74
C VAL A 86 13.43 -9.42 9.62
N ALA A 87 13.39 -8.19 10.14
CA ALA A 87 14.48 -7.63 10.96
C ALA A 87 14.77 -8.50 12.19
N ASP A 88 13.73 -8.96 12.89
CA ASP A 88 13.86 -9.82 14.06
C ASP A 88 14.42 -11.19 13.67
N ARG A 89 13.98 -11.74 12.53
CA ARG A 89 14.38 -13.08 12.05
C ARG A 89 15.84 -13.17 11.65
N ILE A 90 16.40 -12.12 11.04
CA ILE A 90 17.79 -12.16 10.57
C ILE A 90 18.81 -11.69 11.61
N SER A 91 18.36 -11.18 12.75
CA SER A 91 19.23 -10.61 13.81
C SER A 91 20.39 -11.54 14.22
N GLY A 92 20.14 -12.84 14.33
CA GLY A 92 21.16 -13.85 14.70
C GLY A 92 22.06 -14.31 13.55
N VAL A 93 21.78 -13.94 12.29
CA VAL A 93 22.57 -14.40 11.13
C VAL A 93 24.01 -13.87 11.21
N LEU A 94 24.20 -12.64 11.68
CA LEU A 94 25.50 -11.97 11.77
C LEU A 94 26.49 -12.72 12.68
N GLU A 95 25.99 -13.39 13.72
CA GLU A 95 26.82 -14.08 14.72
C GLU A 95 27.56 -15.29 14.16
N SER A 96 27.03 -15.88 13.08
CA SER A 96 27.57 -17.09 12.44
C SER A 96 28.76 -16.82 11.50
N TYR A 97 29.15 -15.55 11.30
CA TYR A 97 30.20 -15.15 10.37
C TYR A 97 31.45 -14.61 11.07
N SER A 98 32.58 -14.75 10.39
CA SER A 98 33.87 -14.24 10.87
C SER A 98 33.88 -12.71 10.96
N VAL A 99 34.78 -12.15 11.78
CA VAL A 99 34.91 -10.69 11.96
C VAL A 99 35.12 -9.97 10.63
N HIS A 100 35.81 -10.60 9.68
CA HIS A 100 36.08 -10.03 8.37
C HIS A 100 34.84 -9.97 7.47
N GLU A 101 33.97 -10.96 7.55
CA GLU A 101 32.74 -11.07 6.73
C GLU A 101 31.56 -10.27 7.32
N ARG A 102 31.55 -10.05 8.64
CA ARG A 102 30.44 -9.38 9.34
C ARG A 102 30.09 -8.02 8.75
N ARG A 103 31.06 -7.28 8.23
CA ARG A 103 30.80 -5.96 7.63
C ARG A 103 29.91 -6.08 6.39
N ASP A 104 30.22 -6.99 5.50
CA ASP A 104 29.46 -7.22 4.27
C ASP A 104 28.12 -7.88 4.56
N VAL A 105 28.08 -8.82 5.50
CA VAL A 105 26.82 -9.42 5.97
C VAL A 105 25.89 -8.34 6.55
N ALA A 106 26.42 -7.39 7.34
CA ALA A 106 25.62 -6.29 7.89
C ALA A 106 25.08 -5.36 6.79
N ILE A 107 25.87 -5.07 5.75
CA ILE A 107 25.41 -4.28 4.59
C ILE A 107 24.25 -4.99 3.88
N VAL A 108 24.41 -6.29 3.61
CA VAL A 108 23.36 -7.11 2.99
C VAL A 108 22.12 -7.16 3.87
N MET A 109 22.25 -7.40 5.18
CA MET A 109 21.13 -7.41 6.12
C MET A 109 20.40 -6.05 6.17
N SER A 110 21.14 -4.94 6.19
CA SER A 110 20.55 -3.60 6.15
C SER A 110 19.72 -3.40 4.88
N ALA A 111 20.25 -3.80 3.72
CA ALA A 111 19.53 -3.71 2.46
C ALA A 111 18.27 -4.58 2.44
N VAL A 112 18.32 -5.80 3.00
CA VAL A 112 17.13 -6.66 3.15
C VAL A 112 16.07 -5.97 4.02
N ILE A 113 16.46 -5.41 5.15
CA ILE A 113 15.54 -4.72 6.07
C ILE A 113 14.93 -3.50 5.39
N GLU A 114 15.72 -2.70 4.69
CA GLU A 114 15.25 -1.57 3.90
C GLU A 114 14.21 -2.01 2.87
N MET A 115 14.52 -3.04 2.07
CA MET A 115 13.59 -3.57 1.06
C MET A 115 12.32 -4.17 1.67
N ALA A 116 12.42 -4.80 2.85
CA ALA A 116 11.27 -5.33 3.56
C ALA A 116 10.40 -4.24 4.20
N MET A 117 11.03 -3.15 4.65
CA MET A 117 10.36 -1.98 5.23
C MET A 117 9.84 -1.00 4.19
N GLU A 118 10.33 -1.07 2.95
CA GLU A 118 9.87 -0.25 1.83
C GLU A 118 8.39 -0.52 1.61
N ARG A 119 7.59 0.33 2.25
CA ARG A 119 6.14 0.27 2.26
C ARG A 119 5.73 0.37 0.80
N PRO A 120 4.96 -0.59 0.27
CA PRO A 120 4.30 -0.39 -1.00
C PRO A 120 3.59 0.95 -0.89
N GLU A 121 3.85 1.85 -1.84
CA GLU A 121 3.08 3.08 -1.97
C GLU A 121 1.62 2.68 -1.86
N GLU A 122 0.92 3.18 -0.83
CA GLU A 122 -0.51 3.00 -0.70
C GLU A 122 -1.13 3.69 -1.91
N LYS A 123 -1.34 2.90 -2.96
CA LYS A 123 -1.81 3.42 -4.24
C LYS A 123 -3.24 3.84 -4.05
N ILE A 124 -3.47 5.14 -4.14
CA ILE A 124 -4.80 5.71 -4.18
C ILE A 124 -5.12 6.06 -5.62
N VAL A 125 -6.35 5.78 -6.02
CA VAL A 125 -6.88 6.19 -7.31
C VAL A 125 -8.14 7.01 -7.10
N LEU A 126 -8.18 8.16 -7.76
CA LEU A 126 -9.34 9.04 -7.85
C LEU A 126 -10.01 8.90 -9.22
N ALA A 127 -11.34 9.00 -9.25
CA ALA A 127 -12.10 9.22 -10.47
C ALA A 127 -13.29 10.15 -10.21
N GLY A 128 -13.73 10.86 -11.23
CA GLY A 128 -14.93 11.70 -11.13
C GLY A 128 -14.74 13.03 -10.42
N THR A 129 -13.51 13.55 -10.31
CA THR A 129 -13.25 14.91 -9.77
C THR A 129 -14.05 15.98 -10.51
N ALA A 130 -14.23 15.83 -11.83
CA ALA A 130 -15.10 16.68 -12.65
C ALA A 130 -16.59 16.67 -12.22
N ASN A 131 -17.05 15.67 -11.46
CA ASN A 131 -18.40 15.68 -10.94
C ASN A 131 -18.58 16.75 -9.85
N LEU A 132 -17.54 17.12 -9.09
CA LEU A 132 -17.63 18.19 -8.09
C LEU A 132 -18.03 19.52 -8.73
N ALA A 133 -17.51 19.79 -9.93
CA ALA A 133 -17.82 20.99 -10.72
C ALA A 133 -19.32 21.14 -11.03
N ARG A 134 -20.12 20.07 -10.89
CA ARG A 134 -21.56 20.07 -11.20
C ARG A 134 -22.46 20.42 -10.01
N PHE A 135 -21.94 20.41 -8.78
CA PHE A 135 -22.77 20.48 -7.56
C PHE A 135 -22.67 21.76 -6.75
N GLN A 136 -21.71 22.65 -7.02
CA GLN A 136 -21.67 23.94 -6.31
C GLN A 136 -21.93 25.08 -7.27
N GLU A 137 -22.87 25.93 -6.88
CA GLU A 137 -23.18 27.20 -7.54
C GLU A 137 -22.01 28.20 -7.37
N ASP A 138 -21.24 28.08 -6.27
CA ASP A 138 -20.07 28.90 -5.96
C ASP A 138 -18.75 28.12 -6.11
N PHE A 139 -18.19 28.12 -7.32
CA PHE A 139 -16.94 27.40 -7.63
C PHE A 139 -15.72 27.95 -6.87
N SER A 140 -15.64 29.26 -6.64
CA SER A 140 -14.41 29.91 -6.15
C SER A 140 -14.18 29.74 -4.64
N THR A 141 -15.21 29.83 -3.82
CA THR A 141 -15.05 29.85 -2.35
C THR A 141 -15.02 28.44 -1.74
N THR A 142 -15.71 27.48 -2.36
CA THR A 142 -15.95 26.17 -1.74
C THR A 142 -15.42 24.96 -2.51
N MET A 143 -15.04 25.10 -3.80
CA MET A 143 -14.43 23.98 -4.55
C MET A 143 -12.91 23.99 -4.55
N HIS A 144 -12.27 25.17 -4.64
CA HIS A 144 -10.81 25.22 -4.76
C HIS A 144 -10.09 24.52 -3.60
N PRO A 145 -10.44 24.73 -2.32
CA PRO A 145 -9.83 24.01 -1.21
C PRO A 145 -10.07 22.49 -1.27
N VAL A 146 -11.26 22.07 -1.74
CA VAL A 146 -11.60 20.66 -1.88
C VAL A 146 -10.71 20.00 -2.94
N LEU A 147 -10.48 20.68 -4.08
CA LEU A 147 -9.62 20.16 -5.13
C LEU A 147 -8.17 20.04 -4.66
N GLU A 148 -7.63 21.06 -3.98
CA GLU A 148 -6.29 21.00 -3.36
C GLU A 148 -6.19 19.80 -2.40
N ALA A 149 -7.18 19.61 -1.54
CA ALA A 149 -7.21 18.49 -0.60
C ALA A 149 -7.29 17.12 -1.28
N LEU A 150 -7.91 17.03 -2.47
CA LEU A 150 -7.97 15.80 -3.26
C LEU A 150 -6.67 15.51 -4.02
N GLU A 151 -5.83 16.52 -4.29
CA GLU A 151 -4.50 16.32 -4.87
C GLU A 151 -3.50 15.77 -3.83
N GLU A 152 -3.74 16.05 -2.55
CA GLU A 152 -2.90 15.60 -1.44
C GLU A 152 -3.16 14.12 -1.08
N GLN A 153 -2.26 13.23 -1.49
CA GLN A 153 -2.38 11.79 -1.23
C GLN A 153 -2.50 11.47 0.27
N VAL A 154 -1.80 12.20 1.13
CA VAL A 154 -1.85 12.01 2.60
C VAL A 154 -3.25 12.31 3.15
N VAL A 155 -3.97 13.28 2.58
CA VAL A 155 -5.35 13.59 2.97
C VAL A 155 -6.26 12.43 2.61
N LEU A 156 -6.15 11.90 1.40
CA LEU A 156 -6.95 10.76 0.94
C LEU A 156 -6.72 9.50 1.79
N LEU A 157 -5.49 9.22 2.20
CA LEU A 157 -5.17 8.11 3.11
C LEU A 157 -5.86 8.28 4.46
N ARG A 158 -5.85 9.50 5.01
CA ARG A 158 -6.52 9.80 6.29
C ARG A 158 -8.04 9.70 6.21
N LEU A 159 -8.63 9.95 5.04
CA LEU A 159 -10.07 9.78 4.82
C LEU A 159 -10.48 8.31 4.91
N LEU A 160 -9.64 7.41 4.39
CA LEU A 160 -9.94 5.99 4.27
C LEU A 160 -9.34 5.13 5.40
N GLY A 161 -8.35 5.62 6.14
CA GLY A 161 -7.54 4.83 7.07
C GLY A 161 -8.30 4.21 8.26
N ASP A 162 -9.42 4.79 8.67
CA ASP A 162 -10.24 4.27 9.78
C ASP A 162 -11.34 3.29 9.31
N THR A 163 -11.35 2.86 8.05
CA THR A 163 -12.49 2.15 7.47
C THR A 163 -12.42 0.63 7.70
N ASN A 164 -13.54 0.03 8.14
CA ASN A 164 -13.71 -1.42 8.28
C ASN A 164 -14.77 -1.92 7.28
N GLN A 165 -15.19 -3.17 7.37
CA GLN A 165 -16.22 -3.72 6.46
C GLN A 165 -17.63 -3.12 6.66
N THR A 166 -17.80 -2.22 7.63
CA THR A 166 -19.03 -1.46 7.83
C THR A 166 -18.94 -0.13 7.11
N VAL A 167 -20.03 0.28 6.46
CA VAL A 167 -20.10 1.59 5.81
C VAL A 167 -20.00 2.69 6.86
N LYS A 168 -19.09 3.62 6.65
CA LYS A 168 -18.92 4.83 7.45
C LYS A 168 -19.31 6.05 6.65
N VAL A 169 -20.07 6.94 7.28
CA VAL A 169 -20.48 8.21 6.70
C VAL A 169 -19.91 9.32 7.57
N ARG A 170 -19.33 10.34 6.94
CA ARG A 170 -18.81 11.54 7.60
C ARG A 170 -19.35 12.77 6.88
N ILE A 171 -20.00 13.66 7.61
CA ILE A 171 -20.73 14.79 7.03
C ILE A 171 -20.09 16.10 7.50
N GLY A 172 -19.60 16.88 6.54
CA GLY A 172 -19.11 18.24 6.76
C GLY A 172 -18.11 18.38 7.90
N HIS A 173 -18.55 18.91 9.05
CA HIS A 173 -17.70 19.18 10.21
C HIS A 173 -17.12 17.93 10.89
N GLU A 174 -17.64 16.74 10.56
CA GLU A 174 -17.06 15.45 10.99
C GLU A 174 -15.77 15.09 10.21
N GLN A 175 -15.47 15.82 9.14
CA GLN A 175 -14.22 15.70 8.41
C GLN A 175 -13.06 16.26 9.24
N LYS A 176 -11.96 15.50 9.30
CA LYS A 176 -10.73 15.88 10.03
C LYS A 176 -10.04 17.04 9.31
N ASP A 177 -10.12 17.05 7.98
CA ASP A 177 -9.53 18.09 7.13
C ASP A 177 -10.48 19.30 7.01
N ALA A 178 -9.94 20.50 7.20
CA ALA A 178 -10.72 21.74 7.13
C ALA A 178 -11.24 22.01 5.70
N ASN A 179 -10.45 21.66 4.68
CA ASN A 179 -10.77 21.91 3.28
C ASN A 179 -11.92 21.01 2.78
N LEU A 180 -12.23 19.94 3.50
CA LEU A 180 -13.29 18.98 3.15
C LEU A 180 -14.59 19.20 3.92
N ARG A 181 -14.69 20.22 4.78
CA ARG A 181 -15.89 20.46 5.63
C ARG A 181 -17.15 20.84 4.85
N THR A 182 -17.04 21.17 3.58
CA THR A 182 -18.16 21.41 2.66
C THR A 182 -18.63 20.15 1.94
N THR A 183 -18.01 19.01 2.23
CA THR A 183 -18.26 17.71 1.57
C THR A 183 -18.76 16.66 2.56
N SER A 184 -19.21 15.54 2.03
CA SER A 184 -19.49 14.31 2.77
C SER A 184 -18.70 13.15 2.18
N LEU A 185 -18.26 12.24 3.04
CA LEU A 185 -17.58 11.01 2.69
C LEU A 185 -18.47 9.81 3.05
N VAL A 186 -18.65 8.90 2.11
CA VAL A 186 -19.20 7.56 2.36
C VAL A 186 -18.13 6.55 1.99
N ALA A 187 -17.62 5.79 2.96
CA ALA A 187 -16.51 4.86 2.76
C ALA A 187 -16.79 3.48 3.36
N VAL A 188 -16.22 2.44 2.77
CA VAL A 188 -16.25 1.07 3.29
C VAL A 188 -14.94 0.35 2.96
N GLY A 189 -14.49 -0.51 3.87
CA GLY A 189 -13.39 -1.43 3.70
C GLY A 189 -13.82 -2.65 2.89
N TYR A 190 -12.94 -3.17 2.05
CA TYR A 190 -13.15 -4.42 1.31
C TYR A 190 -12.07 -5.45 1.67
N GLY A 191 -12.41 -6.73 1.59
CA GLY A 191 -11.49 -7.84 1.89
C GLY A 191 -12.22 -9.09 2.35
N THR A 192 -11.48 -10.18 2.53
CA THR A 192 -11.96 -11.44 3.09
C THR A 192 -11.40 -11.63 4.52
N GLY A 193 -12.26 -11.97 5.48
CA GLY A 193 -11.90 -12.17 6.90
C GLY A 193 -12.19 -10.95 7.80
N GLU A 194 -11.62 -10.93 9.01
CA GLU A 194 -11.88 -9.89 10.03
C GLU A 194 -11.18 -8.55 9.77
N THR A 195 -10.18 -8.51 8.86
CA THR A 195 -9.43 -7.30 8.53
C THR A 195 -9.65 -6.88 7.07
N ALA A 196 -9.96 -5.59 6.85
CA ALA A 196 -10.04 -5.03 5.51
C ALA A 196 -8.68 -5.08 4.81
N LEU A 197 -8.66 -5.44 3.52
CA LEU A 197 -7.48 -5.42 2.66
C LEU A 197 -7.23 -4.01 2.10
N GLY A 198 -8.29 -3.25 1.88
CA GLY A 198 -8.21 -1.85 1.48
C GLY A 198 -9.55 -1.17 1.72
N ALA A 199 -9.68 0.06 1.26
CA ALA A 199 -10.88 0.86 1.43
C ALA A 199 -11.27 1.59 0.15
N LEU A 200 -12.56 1.83 -0.01
CA LEU A 200 -13.10 2.65 -1.08
C LEU A 200 -14.22 3.53 -0.55
N GLY A 201 -14.45 4.64 -1.23
CA GLY A 201 -15.52 5.54 -0.88
C GLY A 201 -15.84 6.55 -1.96
N VAL A 202 -16.85 7.37 -1.68
CA VAL A 202 -17.23 8.52 -2.50
C VAL A 202 -17.23 9.80 -1.68
N ILE A 203 -16.80 10.88 -2.32
CA ILE A 203 -16.79 12.24 -1.78
C ILE A 203 -17.74 13.08 -2.62
N GLY A 204 -18.70 13.71 -1.95
CA GLY A 204 -19.76 14.50 -2.57
C GLY A 204 -20.20 15.69 -1.72
N PRO A 205 -21.20 16.46 -2.16
CA PRO A 205 -21.76 17.55 -1.37
C PRO A 205 -22.47 17.03 -0.11
N THR A 206 -22.68 17.89 0.88
CA THR A 206 -23.44 17.57 2.11
C THR A 206 -24.92 17.24 1.88
N ARG A 207 -25.46 17.53 0.69
CA ARG A 207 -26.82 17.18 0.26
C ARG A 207 -26.80 16.12 -0.84
N MET A 208 -26.04 15.05 -0.64
CA MET A 208 -25.96 13.92 -1.56
C MET A 208 -27.04 12.86 -1.30
N ASP A 209 -27.29 11.99 -2.28
CA ASP A 209 -28.07 10.76 -2.06
C ASP A 209 -27.24 9.74 -1.26
N TYR A 210 -27.35 9.83 0.06
CA TYR A 210 -26.65 8.94 0.98
C TYR A 210 -27.07 7.48 0.80
N ALA A 211 -28.36 7.20 0.62
CA ALA A 211 -28.86 5.84 0.49
C ALA A 211 -28.31 5.15 -0.77
N GLY A 212 -28.39 5.83 -1.92
CA GLY A 212 -27.82 5.34 -3.17
C GLY A 212 -26.30 5.19 -3.10
N SER A 213 -25.61 6.15 -2.48
CA SER A 213 -24.15 6.13 -2.35
C SER A 213 -23.66 5.00 -1.44
N MET A 214 -24.31 4.78 -0.30
CA MET A 214 -24.00 3.67 0.60
C MET A 214 -24.22 2.33 -0.09
N ALA A 215 -25.34 2.16 -0.80
CA ALA A 215 -25.64 0.94 -1.54
C ALA A 215 -24.60 0.66 -2.64
N ALA A 216 -24.22 1.68 -3.42
CA ALA A 216 -23.22 1.56 -4.47
C ALA A 216 -21.84 1.20 -3.92
N VAL A 217 -21.38 1.92 -2.89
CA VAL A 217 -20.10 1.68 -2.21
C VAL A 217 -20.05 0.25 -1.63
N SER A 218 -21.09 -0.20 -0.93
CA SER A 218 -21.16 -1.58 -0.42
C SER A 218 -21.19 -2.65 -1.51
N ALA A 219 -21.89 -2.40 -2.62
CA ALA A 219 -21.94 -3.34 -3.74
C ALA A 219 -20.57 -3.51 -4.39
N VAL A 220 -19.88 -2.38 -4.65
CA VAL A 220 -18.54 -2.37 -5.24
C VAL A 220 -17.52 -3.00 -4.30
N ALA A 221 -17.57 -2.73 -3.00
CA ALA A 221 -16.66 -3.33 -2.03
C ALA A 221 -16.80 -4.86 -1.95
N ARG A 222 -18.03 -5.37 -1.99
CA ARG A 222 -18.28 -6.82 -2.06
C ARG A 222 -17.74 -7.43 -3.35
N TYR A 223 -17.89 -6.74 -4.48
CA TYR A 223 -17.35 -7.19 -5.77
C TYR A 223 -15.82 -7.24 -5.78
N VAL A 224 -15.16 -6.15 -5.36
CA VAL A 224 -13.70 -6.04 -5.30
C VAL A 224 -13.12 -7.06 -4.31
N GLY A 225 -13.76 -7.23 -3.15
CA GLY A 225 -13.34 -8.20 -2.14
C GLY A 225 -13.32 -9.65 -2.65
N ARG A 226 -14.28 -10.03 -3.50
CA ARG A 226 -14.28 -11.37 -4.13
C ARG A 226 -13.18 -11.52 -5.19
N PHE A 227 -13.05 -10.54 -6.09
CA PHE A 227 -12.08 -10.61 -7.19
C PHE A 227 -10.62 -10.63 -6.73
N ILE A 228 -10.29 -9.88 -5.67
CA ILE A 228 -8.93 -9.90 -5.11
C ILE A 228 -8.61 -11.25 -4.46
N ASN A 229 -9.62 -12.00 -4.03
CA ASN A 229 -9.45 -13.30 -3.39
C ASN A 229 -9.39 -14.47 -4.40
N GLU A 230 -9.96 -14.33 -5.60
CA GLU A 230 -9.90 -15.35 -6.66
C GLU A 230 -8.63 -15.26 -7.53
N GLY A 231 -7.94 -14.12 -7.50
CA GLY A 231 -6.67 -13.91 -8.21
C GLY A 231 -5.40 -14.08 -7.35
N ALA A 232 -5.54 -14.63 -6.14
CA ALA A 232 -4.44 -14.92 -5.20
C ALA A 232 -4.12 -16.41 -5.15
#